data_AF-A0A3B4BXL8-F1
#
_entry.id   AF-A0A3B4BXL8-F1
#
_cell.length_a   1.000
_cell.length_b   1.000
_cell.length_c   1.000
_cell.angle_alpha   90.00
_cell.angle_beta   90.00
_cell.angle_gamma   90.00
#
_symmetry.space_group_name_H-M   'P 1'
#
loop_
_entity.id
_entity.type
_entity.pdbx_description
1 polymer ?
#
loop_
_entity_poly.entity_id
_entity_poly.type
_entity_poly.pdbx_seq_one_letter_code
_entity_poly.pdbx_strand_id
1 'polypeptide(L)'
;MSRPMGDSHKRFLQTLMSNGIVSSLQAKALHRHCCETHGAHYSPDRLDEFIDVINAQLQPMFMHIRKGMSEEDGLQYYALVNMAETDVTRMSSDYADNELELFRKTMDLIVDSENGTASSTDILNCADSLKSKKMKKKETEHVLNKFVQDKWLNEKQGEYTLSTRCIIEMEQYMRMIYQDLIKMCFVCHNVAFQSQICENTTCGIKMHLPCVARYFKGRSDPHCPSCNDFWTHEIPEIQQAQSQGSQSQSSSAVPAPNPTPSTSSTRRSRRS
;
A
#
# COMPACT_ATOMS: atom_id res chain seq x y z
N MET A 1 9.89 16.81 24.68
CA MET A 1 11.04 15.89 24.55
C MET A 1 10.55 14.65 23.82
N SER A 2 11.06 14.37 22.62
CA SER A 2 10.71 13.17 21.85
C SER A 2 11.12 11.91 22.61
N ARG A 3 10.25 10.89 22.66
CA ARG A 3 10.61 9.58 23.23
C ARG A 3 11.83 9.03 22.48
N PRO A 4 12.82 8.44 23.17
CA PRO A 4 13.98 7.86 22.51
C PRO A 4 13.59 6.62 21.70
N MET A 5 14.22 6.45 20.53
CA MET A 5 14.02 5.28 19.68
C MET A 5 14.65 4.03 20.30
N GLY A 6 13.82 3.04 20.63
CA GLY A 6 14.24 1.75 21.16
C GLY A 6 14.49 0.67 20.09
N ASP A 7 14.94 -0.51 20.50
CA ASP A 7 15.24 -1.61 19.58
C ASP A 7 14.01 -2.17 18.85
N SER A 8 12.82 -2.10 19.46
CA SER A 8 11.55 -2.39 18.79
C SER A 8 11.35 -1.53 17.53
N HIS A 9 11.68 -0.24 17.62
CA HIS A 9 11.59 0.72 16.51
C HIS A 9 12.62 0.41 15.42
N LYS A 10 13.86 0.06 15.80
CA LYS A 10 14.91 -0.31 14.85
C LYS A 10 14.53 -1.58 14.09
N ARG A 11 14.00 -2.60 14.79
CA ARG A 11 13.57 -3.86 14.17
C ARG A 11 12.38 -3.64 13.22
N PHE A 12 11.44 -2.77 13.60
CA PHE A 12 10.34 -2.36 12.73
C PHE A 12 10.87 -1.74 11.44
N LEU A 13 11.78 -0.75 11.56
CA LEU A 13 12.38 -0.07 10.41
C LEU A 13 13.17 -1.04 9.50
N GLN A 14 13.98 -1.93 10.08
CA GLN A 14 14.73 -2.94 9.32
C GLN A 14 13.79 -3.84 8.50
N THR A 15 12.69 -4.27 9.12
CA THR A 15 11.71 -5.14 8.45
C THR A 15 10.94 -4.37 7.37
N LEU A 16 10.62 -3.09 7.61
CA LEU A 16 10.02 -2.23 6.59
C LEU A 16 10.94 -2.07 5.37
N MET A 17 12.23 -1.81 5.60
CA MET A 17 13.22 -1.65 4.54
C MET A 17 13.41 -2.92 3.71
N SER A 18 13.41 -4.11 4.34
CA SER A 18 13.58 -5.38 3.62
C SER A 18 12.38 -5.72 2.73
N ASN A 19 11.17 -5.30 3.11
CA ASN A 19 9.95 -5.53 2.33
C ASN A 19 9.70 -4.43 1.28
N GLY A 20 10.28 -3.24 1.46
CA GLY A 20 10.05 -2.05 0.62
C GLY A 20 8.73 -1.34 0.92
N ILE A 21 7.64 -2.11 0.99
CA ILE A 21 6.28 -1.63 1.31
C ILE A 21 5.54 -2.67 2.16
N VAL A 22 4.71 -2.21 3.11
CA VAL A 22 3.88 -3.09 3.95
C VAL A 22 2.46 -2.56 4.06
N SER A 23 1.45 -3.45 4.06
CA SER A 23 0.06 -3.03 4.26
C SER A 23 -0.18 -2.57 5.70
N SER A 24 -1.27 -1.83 5.95
CA SER A 24 -1.61 -1.39 7.31
C SER A 24 -1.86 -2.57 8.26
N LEU A 25 -2.40 -3.68 7.76
CA LEU A 25 -2.56 -4.89 8.56
C LEU A 25 -1.20 -5.48 8.96
N GLN A 26 -0.28 -5.58 7.99
CA GLN A 26 1.09 -6.06 8.23
C GLN A 26 1.85 -5.11 9.16
N ALA A 27 1.73 -3.80 9.00
CA ALA A 27 2.36 -2.80 9.86
C ALA A 27 1.88 -2.92 11.31
N LYS A 28 0.57 -3.12 11.53
CA LYS A 28 0.01 -3.34 12.87
C LYS A 28 0.53 -4.65 13.50
N ALA A 29 0.58 -5.73 12.71
CA ALA A 29 1.14 -7.01 13.16
C ALA A 29 2.63 -6.91 13.48
N LEU A 30 3.39 -6.20 12.65
CA LEU A 30 4.82 -5.95 12.85
C LEU A 30 5.07 -5.10 14.11
N HIS A 31 4.30 -4.04 14.32
CA HIS A 31 4.38 -3.22 15.53
C HIS A 31 4.15 -4.06 16.79
N ARG A 32 3.13 -4.91 16.80
CA ARG A 32 2.88 -5.86 17.90
C ARG A 32 4.09 -6.76 18.13
N HIS A 33 4.56 -7.43 17.08
CA HIS A 33 5.67 -8.37 17.16
C HIS A 33 6.96 -7.72 17.67
N CYS A 34 7.31 -6.53 17.16
CA CYS A 34 8.50 -5.80 17.59
C CYS A 34 8.43 -5.37 19.06
N CYS A 35 7.26 -4.95 19.54
CA CYS A 35 7.09 -4.57 20.94
C CYS A 35 7.16 -5.78 21.88
N GLU A 36 6.50 -6.90 21.55
CA GLU A 36 6.55 -8.14 22.32
C GLU A 36 7.98 -8.70 22.39
N THR A 37 8.71 -8.71 21.27
CA THR A 37 10.09 -9.25 21.18
C THR A 37 11.09 -8.48 22.04
N HIS A 38 10.91 -7.17 22.18
CA HIS A 38 11.84 -6.29 22.90
C HIS A 38 11.30 -5.79 24.25
N GLY A 39 10.18 -6.36 24.75
CA GLY A 39 9.58 -5.98 26.03
C GLY A 39 9.11 -4.53 26.09
N ALA A 40 8.79 -3.92 24.95
CA ALA A 40 8.30 -2.55 24.87
C ALA A 40 6.78 -2.49 25.09
N HIS A 41 6.29 -1.36 25.59
CA HIS A 41 4.85 -1.14 25.77
C HIS A 41 4.13 -1.13 24.42
N TYR A 42 3.26 -2.13 24.19
CA TYR A 42 2.43 -2.23 23.00
C TYR A 42 1.03 -1.64 23.24
N SER A 43 0.56 -0.84 22.29
CA SER A 43 -0.84 -0.40 22.23
C SER A 43 -1.34 -0.50 20.78
N PRO A 44 -2.44 -1.23 20.50
CA PRO A 44 -2.92 -1.48 19.14
C PRO A 44 -3.19 -0.21 18.32
N ASP A 45 -3.66 0.86 18.97
CA ASP A 45 -4.09 2.09 18.32
C ASP A 45 -2.99 3.16 18.22
N ARG A 46 -1.77 2.86 18.69
CA ARG A 46 -0.64 3.81 18.72
C ARG A 46 0.44 3.53 17.67
N LEU A 47 0.07 2.91 16.55
CA LEU A 47 1.01 2.70 15.45
C LEU A 47 1.55 4.03 14.90
N ASP A 48 0.68 5.04 14.73
CA ASP A 48 1.09 6.36 14.23
C ASP A 48 2.08 7.03 15.19
N GLU A 49 1.79 7.06 16.50
CA GLU A 49 2.72 7.57 17.52
C GLU A 49 4.07 6.83 17.51
N PHE A 50 4.05 5.51 17.30
CA PHE A 50 5.26 4.68 17.21
C PHE A 50 6.08 5.04 15.98
N ILE A 51 5.43 5.25 14.83
CA ILE A 51 6.07 5.68 13.59
C ILE A 51 6.62 7.11 13.72
N ASP A 52 5.92 8.02 14.41
CA ASP A 52 6.37 9.40 14.62
C ASP A 52 7.69 9.45 15.42
N VAL A 53 7.89 8.54 16.38
CA VAL A 53 9.17 8.38 17.08
C VAL A 53 10.29 7.99 16.12
N ILE A 54 10.03 7.09 15.17
CA ILE A 54 10.99 6.71 14.14
C ILE A 54 11.29 7.90 13.23
N ASN A 55 10.25 8.55 12.71
CA ASN A 55 10.38 9.68 11.78
C ASN A 55 11.16 10.85 12.39
N ALA A 56 10.97 11.14 13.68
CA ALA A 56 11.75 12.16 14.39
C ALA A 56 13.26 11.87 14.37
N GLN A 57 13.66 10.59 14.39
CA GLN A 57 15.08 10.20 14.29
C GLN A 57 15.58 10.10 12.84
N LEU A 58 14.67 9.86 11.89
CA LEU A 58 15.02 9.78 10.47
C LEU A 58 15.11 11.15 9.79
N GLN A 59 14.48 12.18 10.36
CA GLN A 59 14.43 13.53 9.80
C GLN A 59 15.80 14.13 9.43
N PRO A 60 16.88 14.00 10.24
CA PRO A 60 18.21 14.51 9.87
C PRO A 60 18.83 13.84 8.63
N MET A 61 18.35 12.64 8.28
CA MET A 61 18.76 11.92 7.08
C MET A 61 17.82 12.15 5.90
N PHE A 62 16.84 13.05 6.03
CA PHE A 62 15.78 13.28 5.05
C PHE A 62 14.98 12.02 4.74
N MET A 63 14.89 11.08 5.67
CA MET A 63 14.11 9.85 5.48
C MET A 63 12.81 9.93 6.29
N HIS A 64 11.73 9.36 5.77
CA HIS A 64 10.43 9.37 6.44
C HIS A 64 9.60 8.14 6.08
N ILE A 65 9.01 7.47 7.07
CA ILE A 65 7.98 6.47 6.83
C ILE A 65 6.68 7.20 6.50
N ARG A 66 6.15 7.01 5.30
CA ARG A 66 4.89 7.62 4.86
C ARG A 66 3.83 6.56 4.62
N LYS A 67 2.58 6.97 4.87
CA LYS A 67 1.39 6.22 4.50
C LYS A 67 0.88 6.66 3.12
N GLY A 68 0.37 5.71 2.35
CA GLY A 68 -0.32 5.98 1.09
C GLY A 68 -1.41 4.96 0.81
N MET A 69 -2.41 5.38 0.04
CA MET A 69 -3.52 4.53 -0.38
C MET A 69 -3.17 3.91 -1.73
N SER A 70 -3.39 2.60 -1.86
CA SER A 70 -3.34 1.91 -3.14
C SER A 70 -4.52 2.33 -4.01
N GLU A 71 -4.25 2.66 -5.27
CA GLU A 71 -5.29 3.03 -6.22
C GLU A 71 -6.08 1.82 -6.75
N GLU A 72 -5.58 0.60 -6.51
CA GLU A 72 -6.21 -0.66 -6.96
C GLU A 72 -7.26 -1.17 -5.94
N ASP A 73 -6.87 -1.30 -4.67
CA ASP A 73 -7.70 -1.93 -3.63
C ASP A 73 -8.18 -0.95 -2.54
N GLY A 74 -7.73 0.31 -2.59
CA GLY A 74 -8.08 1.33 -1.59
C GLY A 74 -7.49 1.09 -0.19
N LEU A 75 -6.58 0.11 -0.03
CA LEU A 75 -5.95 -0.20 1.24
C LEU A 75 -4.78 0.75 1.52
N GLN A 76 -4.49 0.93 2.81
CA GLN A 76 -3.39 1.77 3.27
C GLN A 76 -2.10 0.95 3.36
N TYR A 77 -1.01 1.54 2.89
CA TYR A 77 0.33 0.98 2.90
C TYR A 77 1.33 1.96 3.51
N TYR A 78 2.44 1.43 3.99
CA TYR A 78 3.56 2.17 4.55
C TYR A 78 4.83 1.85 3.78
N ALA A 79 5.60 2.88 3.45
CA ALA A 79 6.91 2.76 2.82
C ALA A 79 7.88 3.78 3.42
N LEU A 80 9.17 3.46 3.35
CA LEU A 80 10.24 4.38 3.73
C LEU A 80 10.61 5.23 2.51
N VAL A 81 10.46 6.55 2.65
CA VAL A 81 10.61 7.55 1.59
C VAL A 81 11.85 8.39 1.85
N ASN A 82 12.59 8.70 0.79
CA ASN A 82 13.60 9.75 0.80
C ASN A 82 12.96 11.08 0.41
N MET A 83 13.06 12.07 1.30
CA MET A 83 12.50 13.41 1.16
C MET A 83 13.49 14.40 0.52
N ALA A 84 14.73 13.97 0.26
CA ALA A 84 15.68 14.79 -0.47
C ALA A 84 15.19 15.00 -1.92
N GLU A 85 15.27 16.23 -2.41
CA GLU A 85 14.79 16.66 -3.74
C GLU A 85 15.67 16.18 -4.90
N THR A 86 16.31 15.02 -4.80
CA THR A 86 17.21 14.50 -5.84
C THR A 86 16.65 13.28 -6.55
N ASP A 87 16.99 13.18 -7.85
CA ASP A 87 16.54 12.20 -8.83
C ASP A 87 16.45 10.77 -8.31
N VAL A 88 15.30 10.11 -8.49
CA VAL A 88 15.03 8.66 -8.36
C VAL A 88 16.00 7.91 -7.40
N THR A 89 16.27 8.46 -6.21
CA THR A 89 17.55 8.17 -5.52
C THR A 89 17.77 6.70 -5.17
N ARG A 90 16.70 5.98 -4.82
CA ARG A 90 16.80 4.54 -4.54
C ARG A 90 16.95 3.69 -5.79
N MET A 91 16.29 4.06 -6.90
CA MET A 91 16.53 3.32 -8.15
C MET A 91 17.92 3.65 -8.71
N SER A 92 18.42 4.87 -8.49
CA SER A 92 19.73 5.30 -8.96
C SER A 92 20.88 4.42 -8.43
N SER A 93 20.72 3.73 -7.30
CA SER A 93 21.69 2.73 -6.83
C SER A 93 21.49 1.32 -7.40
N ASP A 94 20.28 0.97 -7.81
CA ASP A 94 19.85 -0.41 -8.10
C ASP A 94 19.75 -0.70 -9.61
N TYR A 95 19.80 0.34 -10.43
CA TYR A 95 19.59 0.29 -11.89
C TYR A 95 20.62 1.10 -12.66
N ALA A 96 20.91 0.66 -13.88
CA ALA A 96 21.79 1.38 -14.80
C ALA A 96 21.09 2.61 -15.41
N ASP A 97 21.87 3.57 -15.93
CA ASP A 97 21.33 4.83 -16.48
C ASP A 97 20.26 4.64 -17.56
N ASN A 98 20.41 3.63 -18.42
CA ASN A 98 19.44 3.30 -19.47
C ASN A 98 18.15 2.67 -18.93
N GLU A 99 18.26 1.88 -17.85
CA GLU A 99 17.09 1.35 -17.15
C GLU A 99 16.32 2.48 -16.47
N LEU A 100 17.03 3.42 -15.82
CA LEU A 100 16.43 4.61 -15.21
C LEU A 100 15.78 5.53 -16.26
N GLU A 101 16.41 5.68 -17.43
CA GLU A 101 15.83 6.44 -18.55
C GLU A 101 14.57 5.76 -19.09
N LEU A 102 14.58 4.43 -19.24
CA LEU A 102 13.39 3.65 -19.61
C LEU A 102 12.26 3.83 -18.58
N PHE A 103 12.60 3.81 -17.29
CA PHE A 103 11.62 4.03 -16.22
C PHE A 103 10.99 5.42 -16.30
N ARG A 104 11.80 6.48 -16.50
CA ARG A 104 11.28 7.84 -16.72
C ARG A 104 10.39 7.93 -17.95
N LYS A 105 10.79 7.32 -19.06
CA LYS A 105 9.95 7.25 -20.28
C LYS A 105 8.64 6.53 -20.04
N THR A 106 8.65 5.47 -19.23
CA THR A 106 7.44 4.75 -18.83
C THR A 106 6.54 5.62 -17.95
N MET A 107 7.10 6.39 -17.02
CA MET A 107 6.35 7.38 -16.24
C MET A 107 5.73 8.46 -17.13
N ASP A 108 6.47 8.99 -18.11
CA ASP A 108 5.94 9.97 -19.08
C ASP A 108 4.67 9.42 -19.76
N LEU A 109 4.74 8.18 -20.28
CA LEU A 109 3.60 7.51 -20.92
C LEU A 109 2.40 7.31 -19.96
N ILE A 110 2.66 6.94 -18.71
CA ILE A 110 1.62 6.72 -17.69
C ILE A 110 0.97 8.05 -17.26
N VAL A 111 1.76 9.12 -17.13
CA VAL A 111 1.26 10.45 -16.73
C VAL A 111 0.42 11.07 -17.85
N ASP A 112 0.82 10.88 -19.11
CA ASP A 112 0.14 11.43 -20.28
C ASP A 112 -1.13 10.65 -20.66
N SER A 113 -1.30 9.42 -20.17
CA SER A 113 -2.48 8.61 -20.49
C SER A 113 -3.69 8.97 -19.65
N GLU A 114 -4.89 8.80 -20.24
CA GLU A 114 -6.14 9.13 -19.57
C GLU A 114 -6.46 8.18 -18.41
N ASN A 115 -6.11 6.90 -18.56
CA ASN A 115 -6.37 5.84 -17.60
C ASN A 115 -5.18 5.56 -16.68
N GLY A 116 -4.06 6.29 -16.78
CA GLY A 116 -2.87 6.07 -15.96
C GLY A 116 -2.15 4.75 -16.24
N THR A 117 -2.24 4.21 -17.46
CA THR A 117 -1.48 3.03 -17.91
C THR A 117 -0.63 3.32 -19.15
N ALA A 118 0.36 2.48 -19.41
CA ALA A 118 1.14 2.48 -20.63
C ALA A 118 1.27 1.05 -21.18
N SER A 119 1.03 0.88 -22.47
CA SER A 119 1.12 -0.43 -23.10
C SER A 119 2.58 -0.90 -23.22
N SER A 120 2.80 -2.21 -23.11
CA SER A 120 4.11 -2.84 -23.35
C SER A 120 4.70 -2.42 -24.70
N THR A 121 3.86 -2.30 -25.73
CA THR A 121 4.27 -1.90 -27.07
C THR A 121 4.78 -0.47 -27.13
N ASP A 122 4.13 0.48 -26.45
CA ASP A 122 4.56 1.88 -26.44
C ASP A 122 5.90 2.03 -25.69
N ILE A 123 6.03 1.35 -24.56
CA ILE A 123 7.27 1.34 -23.78
C ILE A 123 8.43 0.72 -24.59
N LEU A 124 8.18 -0.38 -25.29
CA LEU A 124 9.17 -1.04 -26.14
C LEU A 124 9.63 -0.14 -27.30
N ASN A 125 8.73 0.66 -27.87
CA ASN A 125 9.07 1.61 -28.92
C ASN A 125 9.95 2.76 -28.40
N CYS A 126 9.79 3.15 -27.13
CA CYS A 126 10.69 4.14 -26.50
C CYS A 126 12.12 3.61 -26.30
N ALA A 127 12.31 2.30 -26.15
CA ALA A 127 13.62 1.70 -25.87
C ALA A 127 14.69 1.94 -26.96
N ASP A 128 14.25 2.08 -28.22
CA ASP A 128 15.13 2.36 -29.37
C ASP A 128 15.58 3.83 -29.44
N SER A 129 14.91 4.70 -28.66
CA SER A 129 15.14 6.15 -28.59
C SER A 129 15.90 6.61 -27.33
N LEU A 130 16.29 5.68 -26.46
CA LEU A 130 17.06 5.98 -25.25
C LEU A 130 18.40 6.63 -25.61
N LYS A 131 18.72 7.73 -24.93
CA LYS A 131 19.92 8.54 -25.16
C LYS A 131 21.16 7.94 -24.51
N SER A 132 21.00 7.35 -23.34
CA SER A 132 22.10 6.72 -22.58
C SER A 132 22.64 5.48 -23.30
N LYS A 133 21.76 4.51 -23.59
CA LYS A 133 22.06 3.30 -24.35
C LYS A 133 20.76 2.68 -24.86
N LYS A 134 20.70 2.42 -26.17
CA LYS A 134 19.58 1.69 -26.77
C LYS A 134 19.48 0.28 -26.22
N MET A 135 18.26 -0.19 -25.98
CA MET A 135 17.99 -1.52 -25.46
C MET A 135 17.26 -2.36 -26.49
N LYS A 136 17.60 -3.65 -26.58
CA LYS A 136 16.85 -4.58 -27.44
C LYS A 136 15.50 -4.89 -26.77
N LYS A 137 14.46 -5.18 -27.56
CA LYS A 137 13.12 -5.52 -27.03
C LYS A 137 13.13 -6.55 -25.90
N LYS A 138 13.86 -7.65 -26.06
CA LYS A 138 14.00 -8.69 -25.02
C LYS A 138 14.69 -8.19 -23.73
N GLU A 139 15.65 -7.28 -23.86
CA GLU A 139 16.31 -6.63 -22.72
C GLU A 139 15.33 -5.69 -22.01
N THR A 140 14.57 -4.90 -22.76
CA THR A 140 13.52 -4.02 -22.24
C THR A 140 12.44 -4.79 -21.48
N GLU A 141 11.93 -5.89 -22.04
CA GLU A 141 10.96 -6.77 -21.36
C GLU A 141 11.51 -7.33 -20.04
N HIS A 142 12.80 -7.70 -20.03
CA HIS A 142 13.44 -8.18 -18.80
C HIS A 142 13.49 -7.07 -17.73
N VAL A 143 13.84 -5.85 -18.11
CA VAL A 143 13.88 -4.70 -17.20
C VAL A 143 12.49 -4.30 -16.70
N LEU A 144 11.45 -4.35 -17.55
CA LEU A 144 10.07 -4.14 -17.12
C LEU A 144 9.62 -5.18 -16.09
N ASN A 145 9.97 -6.46 -16.31
CA ASN A 145 9.70 -7.51 -15.32
C ASN A 145 10.45 -7.27 -14.00
N LYS A 146 11.69 -6.78 -14.06
CA LYS A 146 12.45 -6.38 -12.86
C LYS A 146 11.74 -5.25 -12.11
N PHE A 147 11.27 -4.21 -12.80
CA PHE A 147 10.47 -3.14 -12.17
C PHE A 147 9.20 -3.65 -11.49
N VAL A 148 8.54 -4.65 -12.06
CA VAL A 148 7.35 -5.28 -11.43
C VAL A 148 7.73 -6.09 -10.20
N GLN A 149 8.79 -6.90 -10.29
CA GLN A 149 9.30 -7.70 -9.17
C GLN A 149 9.71 -6.81 -7.99
N ASP A 150 10.41 -5.71 -8.29
CA ASP A 150 10.88 -4.74 -7.31
C ASP A 150 9.77 -3.78 -6.85
N LYS A 151 8.52 -3.97 -7.28
CA LYS A 151 7.36 -3.16 -6.89
C LYS A 151 7.54 -1.69 -7.24
N TRP A 152 8.06 -1.38 -8.43
CA TRP A 152 7.99 -0.04 -9.00
C TRP A 152 6.77 0.08 -9.91
N LEU A 153 6.53 -0.93 -10.75
CA LEU A 153 5.37 -1.01 -11.65
C LEU A 153 4.44 -2.16 -11.25
N ASN A 154 3.18 -2.05 -11.65
CA ASN A 154 2.24 -3.16 -11.74
C ASN A 154 1.98 -3.45 -13.22
N GLU A 155 1.82 -4.72 -13.57
CA GLU A 155 1.48 -5.16 -14.93
C GLU A 155 0.16 -5.94 -14.91
N LYS A 156 -0.69 -5.66 -15.90
CA LYS A 156 -1.93 -6.41 -16.13
C LYS A 156 -2.23 -6.47 -17.63
N GLN A 157 -2.14 -7.66 -18.21
CA GLN A 157 -2.49 -7.92 -19.61
C GLN A 157 -1.68 -7.07 -20.62
N GLY A 158 -0.42 -6.83 -20.34
CA GLY A 158 0.48 -6.03 -21.17
C GLY A 158 0.38 -4.52 -20.93
N GLU A 159 -0.45 -4.07 -19.99
CA GLU A 159 -0.54 -2.68 -19.54
C GLU A 159 0.23 -2.50 -18.24
N TYR A 160 1.02 -1.44 -18.16
CA TYR A 160 1.81 -1.08 -16.98
C TYR A 160 1.25 0.16 -16.30
N THR A 161 1.21 0.16 -14.98
CA THR A 161 0.90 1.34 -14.17
C THR A 161 1.90 1.46 -13.02
N LEU A 162 1.91 2.62 -12.34
CA LEU A 162 2.73 2.81 -11.16
C LEU A 162 2.18 2.00 -10.00
N SER A 163 3.07 1.30 -9.31
CA SER A 163 2.71 0.62 -8.06
C SER A 163 2.48 1.62 -6.93
N THR A 164 1.75 1.20 -5.89
CA THR A 164 1.56 1.98 -4.65
C THR A 164 2.90 2.39 -4.01
N ARG A 165 3.92 1.53 -4.06
CA ARG A 165 5.25 1.84 -3.54
C ARG A 165 5.89 2.99 -4.30
N CYS A 166 5.87 2.92 -5.63
CA CYS A 166 6.41 3.99 -6.47
C CYS A 166 5.72 5.33 -6.20
N ILE A 167 4.39 5.34 -6.15
CA ILE A 167 3.61 6.56 -5.90
C ILE A 167 3.98 7.17 -4.54
N ILE A 168 4.10 6.35 -3.48
CA ILE A 168 4.48 6.84 -2.14
C ILE A 168 5.92 7.38 -2.13
N GLU A 169 6.87 6.64 -2.71
CA GLU A 169 8.29 7.00 -2.69
C GLU A 169 8.62 8.19 -3.59
N MET A 170 7.89 8.37 -4.69
CA MET A 170 8.21 9.36 -5.72
C MET A 170 7.19 10.51 -5.83
N GLU A 171 6.18 10.57 -4.94
CA GLU A 171 5.12 11.59 -4.99
C GLU A 171 5.66 13.02 -5.15
N GLN A 172 6.69 13.36 -4.36
CA GLN A 172 7.30 14.70 -4.38
C GLN A 172 8.02 14.98 -5.70
N TYR A 173 8.80 14.02 -6.20
CA TYR A 173 9.46 14.12 -7.50
C TYR A 173 8.42 14.31 -8.63
N MET A 174 7.37 13.50 -8.62
CA MET A 174 6.35 13.54 -9.66
C MET A 174 5.59 14.88 -9.65
N ARG A 175 5.25 15.42 -8.48
CA ARG A 175 4.63 16.74 -8.35
C ARG A 175 5.51 17.87 -8.89
N MET A 176 6.83 17.74 -8.78
CA MET A 176 7.78 18.73 -9.28
C MET A 176 7.95 18.64 -10.80
N ILE A 177 8.12 17.43 -11.33
CA ILE A 177 8.44 17.22 -12.76
C ILE A 177 7.21 17.30 -13.65
N TYR A 178 6.07 16.81 -13.17
CA TYR A 178 4.83 16.70 -13.93
C TYR A 178 3.76 17.70 -13.46
N GLN A 179 4.17 18.87 -12.96
CA GLN A 179 3.28 19.82 -12.27
C GLN A 179 1.98 20.13 -13.02
N ASP A 180 2.02 20.27 -14.34
CA ASP A 180 0.85 20.61 -15.16
C ASP A 180 -0.01 19.40 -15.54
N LEU A 181 0.59 18.20 -15.52
CA LEU A 181 -0.03 16.95 -15.98
C LEU A 181 -0.63 16.16 -14.82
N ILE A 182 0.07 16.11 -13.69
CA ILE A 182 -0.39 15.38 -12.51
C ILE A 182 -1.62 16.06 -11.93
N LYS A 183 -2.64 15.24 -11.72
CA LYS A 183 -3.90 15.67 -11.12
C LYS A 183 -4.05 15.06 -9.74
N MET A 184 -4.76 15.82 -8.92
CA MET A 184 -4.98 15.51 -7.52
C MET A 184 -6.39 14.96 -7.34
N CYS A 185 -6.52 13.89 -6.57
CA CYS A 185 -7.83 13.41 -6.17
C CYS A 185 -8.53 14.47 -5.29
N PHE A 186 -9.75 14.82 -5.65
CA PHE A 186 -10.56 15.82 -4.94
C PHE A 186 -10.87 15.41 -3.49
N VAL A 187 -10.88 14.11 -3.19
CA VAL A 187 -11.23 13.61 -1.85
C VAL A 187 -10.00 13.53 -0.95
N CYS A 188 -8.94 12.86 -1.39
CA CYS A 188 -7.79 12.56 -0.54
C CYS A 188 -6.60 13.52 -0.74
N HIS A 189 -6.65 14.37 -1.79
CA HIS A 189 -5.59 15.32 -2.13
C HIS A 189 -4.21 14.68 -2.41
N ASN A 190 -4.19 13.39 -2.74
CA ASN A 190 -3.02 12.67 -3.24
C ASN A 190 -3.06 12.56 -4.77
N VAL A 191 -1.90 12.35 -5.38
CA VAL A 191 -1.75 12.18 -6.83
C VAL A 191 -2.64 11.02 -7.28
N ALA A 192 -3.33 11.20 -8.41
CA ALA A 192 -4.27 10.22 -8.94
C ALA A 192 -3.95 9.83 -10.38
N PHE A 193 -3.56 8.58 -10.59
CA PHE A 193 -3.37 7.99 -11.92
C PHE A 193 -4.64 7.23 -12.34
N GLN A 194 -5.04 6.23 -11.56
CA GLN A 194 -6.25 5.44 -11.75
C GLN A 194 -7.45 6.18 -11.15
N SER A 195 -8.18 6.92 -11.98
CA SER A 195 -9.23 7.82 -11.51
C SER A 195 -10.39 7.97 -12.49
N GLN A 196 -11.53 8.43 -11.96
CA GLN A 196 -12.64 8.93 -12.75
C GLN A 196 -12.62 10.46 -12.73
N ILE A 197 -13.05 11.06 -13.83
CA ILE A 197 -13.07 12.50 -14.05
C ILE A 197 -14.51 12.97 -14.23
N CYS A 198 -14.90 14.06 -13.58
CA CYS A 198 -16.20 14.67 -13.85
C CYS A 198 -16.29 15.10 -15.33
N GLU A 199 -17.31 14.61 -16.05
CA GLU A 199 -17.51 14.91 -17.48
C GLU A 199 -17.92 16.36 -17.77
N ASN A 200 -18.36 17.12 -16.75
CA ASN A 200 -18.58 18.54 -16.93
C ASN A 200 -17.24 19.23 -17.25
N THR A 201 -17.14 19.77 -18.46
CA THR A 201 -15.96 20.43 -19.04
C THR A 201 -15.50 21.66 -18.27
N THR A 202 -16.38 22.28 -17.48
CA THR A 202 -16.05 23.41 -16.59
C THR A 202 -15.60 22.97 -15.19
N CYS A 203 -15.77 21.68 -14.85
CA CYS A 203 -15.45 21.11 -13.54
C CYS A 203 -14.18 20.25 -13.59
N GLY A 204 -14.21 19.12 -14.30
CA GLY A 204 -13.04 18.26 -14.53
C GLY A 204 -12.34 17.72 -13.27
N ILE A 205 -12.99 17.68 -12.10
CA ILE A 205 -12.37 17.13 -10.90
C ILE A 205 -12.05 15.64 -11.10
N LYS A 206 -10.94 15.20 -10.50
CA LYS A 206 -10.53 13.78 -10.51
C LYS A 206 -10.76 13.14 -9.15
N MET A 207 -11.17 11.88 -9.13
CA MET A 207 -11.27 11.08 -7.92
C MET A 207 -10.71 9.68 -8.18
N HIS A 208 -9.82 9.21 -7.30
CA HIS A 208 -9.37 7.80 -7.33
C HIS A 208 -10.55 6.85 -7.35
N LEU A 209 -10.43 5.69 -8.01
CA LEU A 209 -11.47 4.67 -8.00
C LEU A 209 -11.91 4.28 -6.56
N PRO A 210 -10.99 4.05 -5.60
CA PRO A 210 -11.36 3.88 -4.20
C PRO A 210 -12.05 5.06 -3.53
N CYS A 211 -11.68 6.29 -3.89
CA CYS A 211 -12.32 7.48 -3.35
C CYS A 211 -13.75 7.63 -3.87
N VAL A 212 -13.99 7.35 -5.15
CA VAL A 212 -15.33 7.30 -5.75
C VAL A 212 -16.18 6.27 -5.03
N ALA A 213 -15.70 5.02 -4.95
CA ALA A 213 -16.39 3.91 -4.30
C ALA A 213 -16.81 4.24 -2.86
N ARG A 214 -15.91 4.90 -2.10
CA ARG A 214 -16.18 5.30 -0.72
C ARG A 214 -17.11 6.51 -0.61
N TYR A 215 -16.94 7.50 -1.48
CA TYR A 215 -17.69 8.76 -1.43
C TYR A 215 -19.17 8.56 -1.81
N PHE A 216 -19.41 7.74 -2.84
CA PHE A 216 -20.75 7.44 -3.34
C PHE A 216 -21.39 6.18 -2.73
N LYS A 217 -20.73 5.54 -1.76
CA LYS A 217 -21.24 4.33 -1.11
C LYS A 217 -22.68 4.53 -0.61
N GLY A 218 -23.59 3.68 -1.08
CA GLY A 218 -25.00 3.69 -0.66
C GLY A 218 -25.83 4.84 -1.23
N ARG A 219 -25.30 5.63 -2.16
CA ARG A 219 -26.07 6.67 -2.87
C ARG A 219 -26.65 6.09 -4.15
N SER A 220 -27.96 6.23 -4.33
CA SER A 220 -28.65 5.85 -5.57
C SER A 220 -28.54 6.92 -6.67
N ASP A 221 -28.14 8.14 -6.30
CA ASP A 221 -28.12 9.31 -7.17
C ASP A 221 -26.80 10.10 -6.99
N PRO A 222 -25.68 9.58 -7.53
CA PRO A 222 -24.36 10.14 -7.29
C PRO A 222 -24.18 11.48 -8.01
N HIS A 223 -23.76 12.50 -7.27
CA HIS A 223 -23.51 13.85 -7.80
C HIS A 223 -22.08 14.31 -7.50
N CYS A 224 -21.46 14.95 -8.48
CA CYS A 224 -20.12 15.51 -8.40
C CYS A 224 -19.99 16.44 -7.18
N PRO A 225 -19.02 16.24 -6.27
CA PRO A 225 -18.86 17.06 -5.07
C PRO A 225 -18.47 18.51 -5.33
N SER A 226 -18.08 18.86 -6.56
CA SER A 226 -17.64 20.22 -6.93
C SER A 226 -18.73 21.00 -7.67
N CYS A 227 -19.29 20.46 -8.76
CA CYS A 227 -20.29 21.16 -9.57
C CYS A 227 -21.74 20.69 -9.33
N ASN A 228 -21.94 19.62 -8.56
CA ASN A 228 -23.24 19.01 -8.32
C ASN A 228 -23.98 18.53 -9.58
N ASP A 229 -23.26 18.24 -10.67
CA ASP A 229 -23.82 17.48 -11.80
C ASP A 229 -23.85 15.98 -11.49
N PHE A 230 -24.72 15.25 -12.18
CA PHE A 230 -24.79 13.79 -12.08
C PHE A 230 -23.44 13.13 -12.42
N TRP A 231 -23.02 12.17 -11.60
CA TRP A 231 -21.82 11.39 -11.84
C TRP A 231 -22.13 10.24 -12.79
N THR A 232 -21.77 10.42 -14.06
CA THR A 232 -22.12 9.52 -15.18
C THR A 232 -21.42 8.17 -15.13
N HIS A 233 -20.25 8.10 -14.48
CA HIS A 233 -19.47 6.87 -14.39
C HIS A 233 -20.09 5.85 -13.44
N GLU A 234 -19.92 4.58 -13.78
CA GLU A 234 -20.24 3.49 -12.87
C GLU A 234 -19.40 3.59 -11.59
N ILE A 235 -20.04 3.47 -10.43
CA ILE A 235 -19.37 3.54 -9.13
C ILE A 235 -18.60 2.23 -8.90
N PRO A 236 -17.26 2.25 -8.77
CA PRO A 236 -16.48 1.03 -8.62
C PRO A 236 -16.85 0.26 -7.35
N GLU A 237 -16.96 -1.06 -7.46
CA GLU A 237 -17.07 -1.94 -6.31
C GLU A 237 -15.66 -2.31 -5.81
N ILE A 238 -15.25 -1.72 -4.69
CA ILE A 238 -14.01 -2.13 -4.03
C ILE A 238 -14.34 -3.05 -2.86
N GLN A 239 -13.91 -4.30 -2.97
CA GLN A 239 -13.96 -5.26 -1.88
C GLN A 239 -13.08 -4.72 -0.74
N GLN A 240 -13.71 -4.09 0.23
CA GLN A 240 -13.04 -3.81 1.49
C GLN A 240 -12.63 -5.16 2.06
N ALA A 241 -11.34 -5.43 2.15
CA ALA A 241 -10.82 -6.46 3.04
C ALA A 241 -11.28 -6.06 4.45
N GLN A 242 -12.46 -6.58 4.84
CA GLN A 242 -13.03 -6.30 6.13
C GLN A 242 -11.99 -6.67 7.17
N SER A 243 -11.71 -5.71 8.04
CA SER A 243 -11.23 -5.94 9.39
C SER A 243 -11.96 -7.14 9.97
N GLN A 244 -11.34 -8.32 9.95
CA GLN A 244 -11.72 -9.44 10.80
C GLN A 244 -11.35 -9.07 12.24
N GLY A 245 -12.18 -8.22 12.82
CA GLY A 245 -12.24 -7.98 14.25
C GLY A 245 -13.42 -8.75 14.81
N SER A 246 -13.12 -9.64 15.75
CA SER A 246 -14.01 -10.00 16.86
C SER A 246 -15.20 -10.90 16.52
N GLN A 247 -14.97 -12.22 16.52
CA GLN A 247 -15.95 -13.12 17.13
C GLN A 247 -15.45 -13.56 18.50
N SER A 248 -16.23 -13.11 19.46
CA SER A 248 -16.26 -13.37 20.88
C SER A 248 -16.07 -14.84 21.26
N GLN A 249 -15.31 -14.99 22.35
CA GLN A 249 -15.28 -16.11 23.27
C GLN A 249 -16.64 -16.81 23.40
N SER A 250 -16.70 -18.10 23.05
CA SER A 250 -17.63 -19.04 23.67
C SER A 250 -16.89 -19.78 24.77
N SER A 251 -17.30 -19.51 26.00
CA SER A 251 -16.82 -20.12 27.23
C SER A 251 -16.92 -21.65 27.16
N SER A 252 -15.78 -22.34 27.24
CA SER A 252 -15.77 -23.78 27.48
C SER A 252 -16.02 -24.03 28.97
N ALA A 253 -17.21 -24.55 29.26
CA ALA A 253 -17.59 -25.05 30.57
C ALA A 253 -16.66 -26.20 31.00
N VAL A 254 -16.22 -26.14 32.25
CA VAL A 254 -15.49 -27.21 32.95
C VAL A 254 -16.43 -28.40 33.15
N PRO A 255 -16.03 -29.66 32.85
CA PRO A 255 -16.84 -30.82 33.21
C PRO A 255 -16.73 -31.09 34.72
N ALA A 256 -17.88 -31.16 35.39
CA ALA A 256 -17.99 -31.63 36.76
C ALA A 256 -17.68 -33.14 36.87
N PRO A 257 -17.17 -33.64 38.02
CA PRO A 257 -16.82 -35.05 38.18
C PRO A 257 -18.06 -35.94 38.37
N ASN A 258 -17.99 -37.16 37.81
CA ASN A 258 -19.02 -38.18 37.92
C ASN A 258 -19.31 -38.57 39.39
N PRO A 259 -20.59 -38.82 39.75
CA PRO A 259 -20.94 -39.33 41.06
C PRO A 259 -20.65 -40.83 41.21
N THR A 260 -20.07 -41.18 42.36
CA THR A 260 -19.92 -42.53 42.90
C THR A 260 -21.27 -43.20 43.17
N PRO A 261 -21.45 -44.50 42.86
CA PRO A 261 -22.54 -45.28 43.42
C PRO A 261 -22.07 -46.09 44.63
N SER A 262 -22.75 -45.88 45.76
CA SER A 262 -22.58 -46.64 47.00
C SER A 262 -23.51 -47.86 47.05
N THR A 263 -22.93 -48.97 47.52
CA THR A 263 -23.50 -50.07 48.30
C THR A 263 -24.47 -51.06 47.64
N SER A 264 -24.06 -52.33 47.58
CA SER A 264 -24.69 -53.36 48.43
C SER A 264 -23.81 -54.62 48.54
N SER A 265 -23.83 -55.20 49.73
CA SER A 265 -23.09 -56.37 50.20
C SER A 265 -23.62 -57.68 49.64
N THR A 266 -22.74 -58.66 49.35
CA THR A 266 -23.07 -60.07 49.62
C THR A 266 -21.83 -60.90 49.92
N ARG A 267 -21.74 -61.38 51.17
CA ARG A 267 -20.88 -62.48 51.62
C ARG A 267 -21.27 -63.76 50.87
N ARG A 268 -20.30 -64.53 50.36
CA ARG A 268 -20.47 -65.97 50.20
C ARG A 268 -19.17 -66.70 50.51
N SER A 269 -19.18 -67.42 51.63
CA SER A 269 -18.22 -68.47 51.97
C SER A 269 -18.39 -69.65 51.00
N ARG A 270 -17.28 -70.27 50.61
CA ARG A 270 -17.30 -71.73 50.37
C ARG A 270 -15.96 -72.33 50.74
N ARG A 271 -16.06 -73.31 51.63
CA ARG A 271 -15.02 -74.19 52.15
C ARG A 271 -15.27 -75.53 51.47
N SER A 272 -14.29 -76.04 50.75
CA SER A 272 -14.02 -77.47 50.49
C SER A 272 -12.58 -77.55 50.04
#